data_AF-A0A6J0BGS3-F1
#
_entry.id   AF-A0A6J0BGS3-F1
#
_cell.length_a   1.000
_cell.length_b   1.000
_cell.length_c   1.000
_cell.angle_alpha   90.00
_cell.angle_beta   90.00
_cell.angle_gamma   90.00
#
_symmetry.space_group_name_H-M   'P 1'
#
loop_
_entity.id
_entity.type
_entity.pdbx_description
1 polymer ?
#
loop_
_entity_poly.entity_id
_entity_poly.type
_entity_poly.pdbx_seq_one_letter_code
_entity_poly.pdbx_strand_id
1 'polypeptide(L)'
;MESFPHGLKAPLTRNGPLFSSLEELHEKLTQLLGNGDIQWCFSQVKGTLEDDVTEADIISCVEFNHDGDLLATGDKGGRVVIFQRDPISKNSIPRRGEYNVYSTFQSHEPEFDYLKSLEIEEKINKIRWLKRKNPAHFLLSTNDKTIKLWKVSERDKRVEGYNTKEENGAIKDPACITALRVPTIKPMELMVEASPRRIFANAHTYHINSISVNSDQETYLSADDLRINLWHLEITDQSFNIVDIKPTNMEELTEVITAAEFHPAECNLLVYSSSKGTIRLCDMRAAALCDRHSKLFEEPEDPTNRSFFSEIISSISDVKLSNSGRYMISRDYLSVKVWDLHMETKPIECYYVHDYLRSKLCSLYENDCIFDKFECCWSGNDSAIMTGSYNNFFRVFDRSTKRDLTLEAARDIAKPKTLLKPRKVCTGGKRKKDEISVDCLDFNKKILHTAWHPSENVVAVAATNNLFLFQDKL
;
A
#
# COMPACT_ATOMS: atom_id res chain seq x y z
N MET A 1 -39.65 41.16 -65.48
CA MET A 1 -39.10 42.07 -64.46
C MET A 1 -38.52 41.18 -63.38
N GLU A 2 -37.22 40.91 -63.48
CA GLU A 2 -36.15 41.49 -62.65
C GLU A 2 -35.75 40.46 -61.56
N SER A 3 -34.71 39.68 -61.84
CA SER A 3 -33.31 39.88 -61.43
C SER A 3 -33.02 39.32 -60.01
N PHE A 4 -32.35 38.16 -60.00
CA PHE A 4 -31.67 37.62 -58.82
C PHE A 4 -30.35 38.36 -58.59
N PRO A 5 -29.92 38.45 -57.32
CA PRO A 5 -28.49 38.40 -57.02
C PRO A 5 -28.12 37.34 -55.96
N HIS A 6 -26.85 36.97 -56.06
CA HIS A 6 -26.11 35.93 -55.36
C HIS A 6 -25.82 36.20 -53.87
N GLY A 7 -25.60 35.09 -53.13
CA GLY A 7 -24.32 34.89 -52.46
C GLY A 7 -24.32 34.82 -50.92
N LEU A 8 -24.08 33.63 -50.37
CA LEU A 8 -22.99 33.29 -49.42
C LEU A 8 -23.23 31.90 -48.79
N LYS A 9 -22.62 30.86 -49.39
CA LYS A 9 -22.29 29.60 -48.70
C LYS A 9 -20.84 29.71 -48.25
N ALA A 10 -20.58 29.66 -46.95
CA ALA A 10 -19.23 29.54 -46.39
C ALA A 10 -18.73 28.09 -46.53
N PRO A 11 -17.43 27.86 -46.81
CA PRO A 11 -16.86 26.53 -46.93
C PRO A 11 -16.41 25.97 -45.57
N LEU A 12 -16.63 24.67 -45.37
CA LEU A 12 -16.01 23.87 -44.31
C LEU A 12 -14.49 23.82 -44.53
N THR A 13 -13.72 24.54 -43.71
CA THR A 13 -12.26 24.36 -43.63
C THR A 13 -11.94 23.18 -42.72
N ARG A 14 -11.69 22.01 -43.32
CA ARG A 14 -10.94 20.92 -42.67
C ARG A 14 -9.46 21.29 -42.68
N ASN A 15 -8.96 21.88 -41.61
CA ASN A 15 -7.53 21.95 -41.32
C ASN A 15 -7.28 21.39 -39.91
N GLY A 16 -7.24 20.05 -39.81
CA GLY A 16 -6.50 19.36 -38.78
C GLY A 16 -5.18 18.88 -39.38
N PRO A 17 -4.07 18.82 -38.62
CA PRO A 17 -2.80 18.39 -39.19
C PRO A 17 -2.91 16.91 -39.62
N LEU A 18 -2.73 16.66 -40.92
CA LEU A 18 -2.51 15.33 -41.46
C LEU A 18 -1.08 14.92 -41.10
N PHE A 19 -0.92 13.90 -40.25
CA PHE A 19 0.38 13.29 -39.97
C PHE A 19 0.85 12.54 -41.21
N SER A 20 2.08 12.79 -41.66
CA SER A 20 2.58 12.32 -42.95
C SER A 20 3.23 10.92 -42.89
N SER A 21 3.48 10.39 -41.69
CA SER A 21 3.95 9.01 -41.50
C SER A 21 3.63 8.48 -40.09
N LEU A 22 3.66 7.14 -39.93
CA LEU A 22 3.63 6.46 -38.63
C LEU A 22 4.80 6.87 -37.73
N GLU A 23 5.93 7.22 -38.33
CA GLU A 23 7.12 7.71 -37.62
C GLU A 23 6.88 9.11 -37.03
N GLU A 24 6.23 10.02 -37.76
CA GLU A 24 5.87 11.36 -37.25
C GLU A 24 4.87 11.27 -36.09
N LEU A 25 3.96 10.29 -36.13
CA LEU A 25 3.02 10.02 -35.04
C LEU A 25 3.76 9.46 -33.83
N HIS A 26 4.71 8.54 -34.05
CA HIS A 26 5.54 7.94 -33.01
C HIS A 26 6.46 8.98 -32.36
N GLU A 27 7.07 9.88 -33.14
CA GLU A 27 7.97 10.91 -32.68
C GLU A 27 7.22 12.01 -31.90
N LYS A 28 6.01 12.38 -32.33
CA LYS A 28 5.12 13.28 -31.56
C LYS A 28 4.53 12.62 -30.33
N LEU A 29 4.20 11.32 -30.36
CA LEU A 29 3.82 10.56 -29.17
C LEU A 29 4.98 10.50 -28.18
N THR A 30 6.21 10.31 -28.65
CA THR A 30 7.42 10.30 -27.82
C THR A 30 7.73 11.69 -27.25
N GLN A 31 7.47 12.77 -28.00
CA GLN A 31 7.56 14.14 -27.48
C GLN A 31 6.44 14.47 -26.48
N LEU A 32 5.23 13.94 -26.66
CA LEU A 32 4.10 14.10 -25.72
C LEU A 32 4.24 13.25 -24.46
N LEU A 33 4.89 12.09 -24.55
CA LEU A 33 5.08 11.13 -23.45
C LEU A 33 6.40 11.34 -22.68
N GLY A 34 7.18 12.37 -23.04
CA GLY A 34 8.55 12.53 -22.53
C GLY A 34 9.45 11.37 -22.95
N ASN A 35 10.72 11.38 -22.54
CA ASN A 35 11.71 10.33 -22.84
C ASN A 35 11.40 8.93 -22.24
N GLY A 36 10.13 8.62 -21.95
CA GLY A 36 9.68 7.43 -21.22
C GLY A 36 9.98 7.48 -19.72
N ASP A 37 10.64 8.53 -19.23
CA ASP A 37 11.00 8.71 -17.83
C ASP A 37 9.91 9.45 -17.07
N ILE A 38 9.40 8.83 -16.01
CA ILE A 38 8.42 9.45 -15.10
C ILE A 38 9.07 10.66 -14.42
N GLN A 39 8.45 11.83 -14.57
CA GLN A 39 8.90 13.06 -13.94
C GLN A 39 8.09 13.31 -12.68
N TRP A 40 8.60 12.84 -11.54
CA TRP A 40 7.91 12.96 -10.26
C TRP A 40 7.81 14.41 -9.80
N CYS A 41 6.59 14.87 -9.57
CA CYS A 41 6.25 16.16 -8.99
C CYS A 41 5.61 15.99 -7.61
N PHE A 42 5.93 16.91 -6.70
CA PHE A 42 5.21 17.04 -5.44
C PHE A 42 3.76 17.46 -5.71
N SER A 43 2.81 16.71 -5.15
CA SER A 43 1.38 17.00 -5.24
C SER A 43 0.87 17.55 -3.92
N GLN A 44 0.93 16.75 -2.86
CA GLN A 44 0.36 17.08 -1.56
C GLN A 44 1.21 16.53 -0.41
N VAL A 45 1.05 17.12 0.77
CA VAL A 45 1.48 16.55 2.04
C VAL A 45 0.31 16.63 3.02
N LYS A 46 0.06 15.54 3.76
CA LYS A 46 -0.90 15.49 4.86
C LYS A 46 -0.14 15.19 6.15
N GLY A 47 -0.44 15.88 7.25
CA GLY A 47 0.29 15.74 8.52
C GLY A 47 0.48 17.10 9.21
N THR A 48 0.93 17.09 10.47
CA THR A 48 1.17 18.33 11.23
C THR A 48 2.48 18.98 10.80
N LEU A 49 2.55 20.32 10.83
CA LEU A 49 3.79 21.06 10.52
C LEU A 49 4.77 21.09 11.70
N GLU A 50 4.34 20.66 12.88
CA GLU A 50 5.12 20.69 14.11
C GLU A 50 6.20 19.60 14.07
N ASP A 51 7.35 19.90 14.69
CA ASP A 51 8.47 18.96 14.83
C ASP A 51 8.20 17.92 15.94
N ASP A 52 7.33 18.26 16.89
CA ASP A 52 6.89 17.38 17.97
C ASP A 52 5.80 16.43 17.47
N VAL A 53 6.25 15.34 16.84
CA VAL A 53 5.36 14.27 16.37
C VAL A 53 5.05 13.32 17.52
N THR A 54 3.77 13.16 17.86
CA THR A 54 3.37 12.12 18.83
C THR A 54 3.55 10.75 18.20
N GLU A 55 3.97 9.76 19.00
CA GLU A 55 4.21 8.41 18.50
C GLU A 55 2.92 7.80 17.90
N ALA A 56 1.76 8.10 18.48
CA ALA A 56 0.45 7.66 18.00
C ALA A 56 0.11 8.17 16.59
N ASP A 57 0.63 9.34 16.19
CA ASP A 57 0.39 9.92 14.86
C ASP A 57 1.33 9.36 13.77
N ILE A 58 2.29 8.50 14.11
CA ILE A 58 3.20 7.91 13.13
C ILE A 58 2.44 6.93 12.24
N ILE A 59 2.48 7.17 10.92
CA ILE A 59 1.85 6.31 9.92
C ILE A 59 2.59 4.96 9.86
N SER A 60 1.85 3.88 9.99
CA SER A 60 2.36 2.51 10.05
C SER A 60 1.91 1.61 8.90
N CYS A 61 1.00 2.08 8.03
CA CYS A 61 0.70 1.44 6.75
C CYS A 61 -0.01 2.41 5.80
N VAL A 62 0.10 2.16 4.49
CA VAL A 62 -0.52 2.96 3.42
C VAL A 62 -1.03 2.01 2.33
N GLU A 63 -2.28 2.18 1.88
CA GLU A 63 -2.89 1.28 0.89
C GLU A 63 -3.93 2.00 0.02
N PHE A 64 -3.75 1.97 -1.31
CA PHE A 64 -4.80 2.35 -2.27
C PHE A 64 -5.87 1.27 -2.38
N ASN A 65 -7.11 1.67 -2.59
CA ASN A 65 -8.15 0.74 -3.01
C ASN A 65 -7.96 0.32 -4.50
N HIS A 66 -8.76 -0.66 -4.94
CA HIS A 66 -8.59 -1.30 -6.25
C HIS A 66 -8.70 -0.36 -7.48
N ASP A 67 -9.48 0.72 -7.39
CA ASP A 67 -9.60 1.74 -8.46
C ASP A 67 -8.66 2.94 -8.24
N GLY A 68 -8.05 3.04 -7.06
CA GLY A 68 -7.16 4.12 -6.65
C GLY A 68 -7.88 5.40 -6.23
N ASP A 69 -9.21 5.45 -6.24
CA ASP A 69 -9.96 6.64 -5.83
C ASP A 69 -9.91 6.89 -4.32
N LEU A 70 -9.63 5.85 -3.53
CA LEU A 70 -9.45 5.93 -2.09
C LEU A 70 -8.03 5.51 -1.71
N LEU A 71 -7.46 6.27 -0.78
CA LEU A 71 -6.17 5.97 -0.14
C LEU A 71 -6.40 5.86 1.37
N ALA A 72 -6.05 4.73 1.96
CA ALA A 72 -6.10 4.54 3.41
C ALA A 72 -4.72 4.61 4.03
N THR A 73 -4.64 5.20 5.23
CA THR A 73 -3.48 5.12 6.11
C THR A 73 -3.90 4.60 7.48
N GLY A 74 -3.07 3.75 8.08
CA GLY A 74 -3.16 3.39 9.49
C GLY A 74 -1.99 3.99 10.26
N ASP A 75 -2.20 4.27 11.54
CA ASP A 75 -1.15 4.78 12.43
C ASP A 75 -0.90 3.90 13.65
N LYS A 76 0.15 4.26 14.40
CA LYS A 76 0.52 3.61 15.67
C LYS A 76 -0.55 3.78 16.75
N GLY A 77 -1.35 4.83 16.70
CA GLY A 77 -2.46 5.07 17.62
C GLY A 77 -3.76 4.35 17.26
N GLY A 78 -3.74 3.40 16.32
CA GLY A 78 -4.88 2.56 15.98
C GLY A 78 -5.97 3.23 15.15
N ARG A 79 -5.72 4.42 14.60
CA ARG A 79 -6.68 5.14 13.74
C ARG A 79 -6.47 4.76 12.29
N VAL A 80 -7.58 4.78 11.54
CA VAL A 80 -7.58 4.68 10.09
C VAL A 80 -8.12 5.97 9.50
N VAL A 81 -7.35 6.56 8.58
CA VAL A 81 -7.73 7.75 7.82
C VAL A 81 -7.87 7.35 6.36
N ILE A 82 -9.03 7.61 5.77
CA ILE A 82 -9.32 7.38 4.36
C ILE A 82 -9.37 8.74 3.68
N PHE A 83 -8.63 8.86 2.58
CA PHE A 83 -8.67 10.00 1.69
C PHE A 83 -9.37 9.61 0.40
N GLN A 84 -10.24 10.48 -0.12
CA GLN A 84 -10.89 10.33 -1.41
C GLN A 84 -10.33 11.36 -2.39
N ARG A 85 -9.99 10.89 -3.58
CA ARG A 85 -9.62 11.74 -4.71
C ARG A 85 -10.82 12.58 -5.14
N ASP A 86 -10.61 13.88 -5.37
CA ASP A 86 -11.66 14.80 -5.84
C ASP A 86 -12.44 14.20 -7.03
N PRO A 87 -13.76 13.95 -6.90
CA PRO A 87 -14.56 13.36 -7.97
C PRO A 87 -14.54 14.15 -9.27
N ILE A 88 -14.40 15.48 -9.20
CA ILE A 88 -14.37 16.37 -10.38
C ILE A 88 -13.13 16.08 -11.24
N SER A 89 -12.04 15.66 -10.60
CA SER A 89 -10.79 15.32 -11.28
C SER A 89 -10.82 14.02 -12.08
N LYS A 90 -11.83 13.16 -11.89
CA LYS A 90 -11.94 11.91 -12.65
C LYS A 90 -12.09 12.13 -14.15
N ASN A 91 -12.70 13.26 -14.51
CA ASN A 91 -12.96 13.66 -15.89
C ASN A 91 -11.85 14.54 -16.48
N SER A 92 -10.84 14.94 -15.70
CA SER A 92 -9.72 15.73 -16.22
C SER A 92 -8.71 14.82 -16.94
N ILE A 93 -8.07 15.37 -17.98
CA ILE A 93 -6.96 14.72 -18.70
C ILE A 93 -5.75 15.65 -18.58
N PRO A 94 -4.65 15.23 -17.92
CA PRO A 94 -4.50 13.99 -17.16
C PRO A 94 -5.40 13.99 -15.91
N ARG A 95 -5.83 12.79 -15.47
CA ARG A 95 -6.60 12.64 -14.21
C ARG A 95 -5.72 13.20 -13.10
N ARG A 96 -6.12 14.32 -12.51
CA ARG A 96 -5.33 15.04 -11.49
C ARG A 96 -6.24 15.53 -10.41
N GLY A 97 -6.26 14.77 -9.31
CA GLY A 97 -7.13 15.02 -8.17
C GLY A 97 -6.33 15.07 -6.90
N GLU A 98 -6.67 16.04 -6.08
CA GLU A 98 -6.23 16.08 -4.70
C GLU A 98 -6.98 15.01 -3.90
N TYR A 99 -6.26 14.32 -3.02
CA TYR A 99 -6.84 13.40 -2.05
C TYR A 99 -7.22 14.19 -0.79
N ASN A 100 -8.49 14.19 -0.43
CA ASN A 100 -9.04 14.90 0.72
C ASN A 100 -9.58 13.92 1.74
N VAL A 101 -9.56 14.29 3.03
CA VAL A 101 -10.06 13.42 4.10
C VAL A 101 -11.53 13.08 3.82
N TYR A 102 -11.81 11.77 3.73
CA TYR A 102 -13.11 11.21 3.44
C TYR A 102 -13.74 10.57 4.67
N SER A 103 -12.94 9.88 5.49
CA SER A 103 -13.38 9.29 6.74
C SER A 103 -12.20 9.11 7.68
N THR A 104 -12.44 9.30 8.98
CA THR A 104 -11.48 8.98 10.05
C THR A 104 -12.21 8.21 11.13
N PHE A 105 -11.64 7.11 11.59
CA PHE A 105 -12.21 6.31 12.68
C PHE A 105 -11.13 5.59 13.49
N GLN A 106 -11.42 5.33 14.76
CA GLN A 106 -10.60 4.48 15.62
C GLN A 106 -10.84 3.02 15.22
N SER A 107 -9.81 2.36 14.70
CA SER A 107 -9.91 0.96 14.29
C SER A 107 -9.64 0.01 15.45
N HIS A 108 -8.55 0.24 16.18
CA HIS A 108 -8.11 -0.59 17.29
C HIS A 108 -7.86 0.29 18.51
N GLU A 109 -8.08 -0.26 19.69
CA GLU A 109 -7.76 0.39 20.97
C GLU A 109 -6.78 -0.54 21.70
N PRO A 110 -5.96 -0.01 22.63
CA PRO A 110 -5.04 -0.84 23.38
C PRO A 110 -5.81 -1.90 24.17
N GLU A 111 -5.38 -3.14 24.05
CA GLU A 111 -5.97 -4.29 24.75
C GLU A 111 -4.91 -4.92 25.68
N PHE A 112 -5.33 -5.60 26.73
CA PHE A 112 -4.42 -6.30 27.63
C PHE A 112 -4.88 -7.73 27.88
N ASP A 113 -4.02 -8.70 27.55
CA ASP A 113 -4.22 -10.11 27.88
C ASP A 113 -3.72 -10.37 29.31
N TYR A 114 -4.65 -10.33 30.29
CA TYR A 114 -4.34 -10.57 31.70
C TYR A 114 -3.78 -11.95 32.00
N LEU A 115 -4.08 -12.96 31.17
CA LEU A 115 -3.61 -14.33 31.41
C LEU A 115 -2.16 -14.49 30.98
N LYS A 116 -1.75 -13.79 29.92
CA LYS A 116 -0.37 -13.79 29.41
C LYS A 116 0.47 -12.62 29.91
N SER A 117 -0.15 -11.67 30.61
CA SER A 117 0.47 -10.38 30.98
C SER A 117 1.07 -9.68 29.76
N LEU A 118 0.31 -9.66 28.66
CA LEU A 118 0.75 -9.13 27.37
C LEU A 118 -0.11 -7.93 26.99
N GLU A 119 0.53 -6.79 26.78
CA GLU A 119 -0.08 -5.63 26.16
C GLU A 119 -0.20 -5.85 24.65
N ILE A 120 -1.37 -5.55 24.11
CA ILE A 120 -1.68 -5.62 22.69
C ILE A 120 -1.81 -4.19 22.21
N GLU A 121 -0.79 -3.73 21.48
CA GLU A 121 -0.77 -2.40 20.89
C GLU A 121 -1.92 -2.20 19.90
N GLU A 122 -2.47 -0.99 19.86
CA GLU A 122 -3.47 -0.57 18.91
C GLU A 122 -2.93 -0.31 17.50
N LYS A 123 -1.60 -0.24 17.35
CA LYS A 123 -0.90 0.03 16.09
C LYS A 123 -1.47 -0.80 14.93
N ILE A 124 -1.82 -0.10 13.85
CA ILE A 124 -2.29 -0.76 12.63
C ILE A 124 -1.10 -1.30 11.83
N ASN A 125 -0.99 -2.62 11.72
CA ASN A 125 0.09 -3.27 10.98
C ASN A 125 -0.16 -3.26 9.47
N LYS A 126 -1.39 -3.59 9.03
CA LYS A 126 -1.74 -3.66 7.60
C LYS A 126 -3.21 -3.29 7.38
N ILE A 127 -3.48 -2.73 6.21
CA ILE A 127 -4.83 -2.49 5.67
C ILE A 127 -4.92 -3.19 4.31
N ARG A 128 -6.05 -3.86 4.03
CA ARG A 128 -6.35 -4.44 2.72
C ARG A 128 -7.78 -4.15 2.31
N TRP A 129 -7.96 -3.58 1.13
CA TRP A 129 -9.30 -3.32 0.57
C TRP A 129 -9.92 -4.58 -0.02
N LEU A 130 -11.22 -4.77 0.20
CA LEU A 130 -12.00 -5.75 -0.53
C LEU A 130 -12.47 -5.15 -1.86
N LYS A 131 -12.66 -5.99 -2.89
CA LYS A 131 -13.26 -5.51 -4.14
C LYS A 131 -14.69 -5.03 -3.87
N ARG A 132 -15.03 -3.88 -4.45
CA ARG A 132 -16.32 -3.24 -4.23
C ARG A 132 -17.45 -4.07 -4.86
N LYS A 133 -18.37 -4.59 -4.03
CA LYS A 133 -19.57 -5.34 -4.47
C LYS A 133 -20.86 -4.49 -4.48
N ASN A 134 -20.88 -3.38 -3.74
CA ASN A 134 -22.05 -2.50 -3.61
C ASN A 134 -21.57 -1.05 -3.37
N PRO A 135 -22.47 -0.05 -3.18
CA PRO A 135 -22.04 1.33 -2.96
C PRO A 135 -21.12 1.53 -1.74
N ALA A 136 -21.15 0.65 -0.75
CA ALA A 136 -20.25 0.72 0.40
C ALA A 136 -18.86 0.15 0.07
N HIS A 137 -17.86 0.71 0.72
CA HIS A 137 -16.49 0.24 0.68
C HIS A 137 -16.20 -0.65 1.89
N PHE A 138 -15.32 -1.62 1.70
CA PHE A 138 -14.94 -2.58 2.73
C PHE A 138 -13.42 -2.72 2.78
N LEU A 139 -12.87 -2.72 3.98
CA LEU A 139 -11.45 -2.94 4.21
C LEU A 139 -11.24 -3.81 5.44
N LEU A 140 -10.17 -4.60 5.44
CA LEU A 140 -9.62 -5.26 6.61
C LEU A 140 -8.53 -4.36 7.20
N SER A 141 -8.52 -4.23 8.52
CA SER A 141 -7.40 -3.67 9.28
C SER A 141 -6.96 -4.67 10.33
N THR A 142 -5.67 -4.73 10.64
CA THR A 142 -5.13 -5.63 11.67
C THR A 142 -4.11 -4.92 12.54
N ASN A 143 -4.10 -5.24 13.83
CA ASN A 143 -2.95 -5.06 14.71
C ASN A 143 -2.26 -6.42 14.89
N ASP A 144 -1.50 -6.59 15.98
CA ASP A 144 -0.74 -7.81 16.26
C ASP A 144 -1.58 -9.08 16.52
N LYS A 145 -2.85 -8.94 16.91
CA LYS A 145 -3.68 -10.07 17.38
C LYS A 145 -5.07 -10.16 16.76
N THR A 146 -5.61 -9.05 16.27
CA THR A 146 -7.02 -8.95 15.88
C THR A 146 -7.16 -8.29 14.52
N ILE A 147 -7.90 -8.95 13.62
CA ILE A 147 -8.32 -8.40 12.33
C ILE A 147 -9.76 -7.88 12.44
N LYS A 148 -10.06 -6.71 11.88
CA LYS A 148 -11.42 -6.14 11.83
C LYS A 148 -11.82 -5.87 10.38
N LEU A 149 -13.04 -6.28 10.01
CA LEU A 149 -13.67 -5.91 8.74
C LEU A 149 -14.51 -4.65 8.94
N TRP A 150 -14.13 -3.58 8.28
CA TRP A 150 -14.80 -2.30 8.31
C TRP A 150 -15.69 -2.11 7.09
N LYS A 151 -16.86 -1.51 7.29
CA LYS A 151 -17.73 -0.99 6.23
C LYS A 151 -17.75 0.52 6.31
N VAL A 152 -17.44 1.17 5.19
CA VAL A 152 -17.50 2.61 5.01
C VAL A 152 -18.60 2.89 3.99
N SER A 153 -19.64 3.61 4.40
CA SER A 153 -20.78 3.93 3.54
C SER A 153 -21.20 5.38 3.62
N GLU A 154 -21.60 5.90 2.47
CA GLU A 154 -22.21 7.21 2.33
C GLU A 154 -23.69 7.16 2.67
N ARG A 155 -24.16 8.20 3.34
CA ARG A 155 -25.55 8.43 3.70
C ARG A 155 -25.92 9.87 3.37
N ASP A 156 -26.83 10.02 2.43
CA ASP A 156 -27.38 11.31 1.96
C ASP A 156 -28.86 11.48 2.35
N LYS A 157 -29.40 10.53 3.13
CA LYS A 157 -30.82 10.45 3.49
C LYS A 157 -31.03 10.12 4.96
N ARG A 158 -32.00 10.79 5.58
CA ARG A 158 -32.46 10.52 6.95
C ARG A 158 -33.95 10.21 6.99
N VAL A 159 -34.36 9.50 8.04
CA VAL A 159 -35.76 9.15 8.28
C VAL A 159 -36.35 10.13 9.28
N GLU A 160 -37.46 10.76 8.92
CA GLU A 160 -38.19 11.72 9.76
C GLU A 160 -39.67 11.34 9.91
N GLY A 161 -40.35 11.94 10.88
CA GLY A 161 -41.78 11.73 11.10
C GLY A 161 -42.13 10.55 12.02
N TYR A 162 -41.29 10.28 13.04
CA TYR A 162 -41.60 9.28 14.05
C TYR A 162 -42.88 9.64 14.84
N ASN A 163 -43.68 8.62 15.15
CA ASN A 163 -44.93 8.79 15.90
C ASN A 163 -44.71 9.18 17.36
N THR A 164 -43.61 8.71 17.96
CA THR A 164 -43.32 8.84 19.40
C THR A 164 -42.24 9.87 19.72
N LYS A 165 -41.57 10.42 18.70
CA LYS A 165 -40.51 11.42 18.88
C LYS A 165 -40.78 12.63 17.99
N GLU A 166 -40.54 13.82 18.54
CA GLU A 166 -40.46 15.06 17.79
C GLU A 166 -39.11 15.17 17.05
N GLU A 167 -39.01 16.11 16.10
CA GLU A 167 -37.77 16.33 15.33
C GLU A 167 -36.58 16.78 16.21
N ASN A 168 -36.87 17.40 17.37
CA ASN A 168 -35.88 17.77 18.40
C ASN A 168 -35.47 16.59 19.31
N GLY A 169 -36.00 15.37 19.09
CA GLY A 169 -35.71 14.18 19.89
C GLY A 169 -36.58 14.02 21.14
N ALA A 170 -37.45 14.99 21.48
CA ALA A 170 -38.35 14.90 22.60
C ALA A 170 -39.39 13.79 22.40
N ILE A 171 -39.72 13.08 23.48
CA ILE A 171 -40.77 12.07 23.46
C ILE A 171 -42.12 12.78 23.42
N LYS A 172 -42.97 12.42 22.46
CA LYS A 172 -44.34 12.93 22.37
C LYS A 172 -45.19 12.30 23.48
N ASP A 173 -46.04 13.11 24.09
CA ASP A 173 -47.07 12.62 25.02
C ASP A 173 -47.95 11.57 24.29
N PRO A 174 -48.05 10.32 24.80
CA PRO A 174 -48.91 9.29 24.23
C PRO A 174 -50.36 9.74 24.03
N ALA A 175 -50.88 10.64 24.87
CA ALA A 175 -52.24 11.15 24.76
C ALA A 175 -52.47 12.03 23.51
N CYS A 176 -51.39 12.59 22.94
CA CYS A 176 -51.43 13.44 21.75
C CYS A 176 -51.32 12.66 20.43
N ILE A 177 -51.13 11.33 20.49
CA ILE A 177 -50.99 10.48 19.30
C ILE A 177 -52.38 10.05 18.81
N THR A 178 -52.96 10.86 17.92
CA THR A 178 -54.32 10.64 17.40
C THR A 178 -54.38 9.78 16.13
N ALA A 179 -53.25 9.62 15.43
CA ALA A 179 -53.15 8.80 14.23
C ALA A 179 -51.70 8.31 14.03
N LEU A 180 -51.55 7.10 13.48
CA LEU A 180 -50.25 6.56 13.11
C LEU A 180 -49.81 7.05 11.73
N ARG A 181 -48.54 7.43 11.62
CA ARG A 181 -47.88 7.85 10.38
C ARG A 181 -46.70 6.94 10.09
N VAL A 182 -46.42 6.72 8.81
CA VAL A 182 -45.19 6.04 8.37
C VAL A 182 -44.10 7.11 8.20
N PRO A 183 -42.90 6.90 8.78
CA PRO A 183 -41.79 7.82 8.60
C PRO A 183 -41.41 7.99 7.13
N THR A 184 -40.98 9.18 6.75
CA THR A 184 -40.58 9.52 5.38
C THR A 184 -39.08 9.73 5.28
N ILE A 185 -38.53 9.43 4.11
CA ILE A 185 -37.11 9.63 3.83
C ILE A 185 -36.92 11.05 3.29
N LYS A 186 -36.12 11.87 3.98
CA LYS A 186 -35.73 13.21 3.54
C LYS A 186 -34.25 13.28 3.18
N PRO A 187 -33.87 14.09 2.17
CA PRO A 187 -32.46 14.38 1.90
C PRO A 187 -31.76 15.00 3.11
N MET A 188 -30.49 14.70 3.29
CA MET A 188 -29.58 15.32 4.26
C MET A 188 -28.23 15.58 3.60
N GLU A 189 -27.38 16.34 4.28
CA GLU A 189 -25.98 16.49 3.90
C GLU A 189 -25.26 15.12 3.87
N LEU A 190 -24.40 14.92 2.87
CA LEU A 190 -23.67 13.67 2.69
C LEU A 190 -22.79 13.40 3.92
N MET A 191 -23.06 12.29 4.59
CA MET A 191 -22.28 11.84 5.74
C MET A 191 -21.64 10.50 5.42
N VAL A 192 -20.37 10.34 5.78
CA VAL A 192 -19.62 9.09 5.63
C VAL A 192 -19.55 8.41 6.99
N GLU A 193 -20.14 7.22 7.10
CA GLU A 193 -20.12 6.40 8.32
C GLU A 193 -19.19 5.20 8.14
N ALA A 194 -18.24 5.03 9.05
CA ALA A 194 -17.42 3.82 9.17
C ALA A 194 -17.92 2.97 10.35
N SER A 195 -18.14 1.67 10.12
CA SER A 195 -18.63 0.75 11.16
C SER A 195 -17.89 -0.59 11.11
N PRO A 196 -17.51 -1.16 12.27
CA PRO A 196 -16.93 -2.48 12.32
C PRO A 196 -18.05 -3.51 12.06
N ARG A 197 -17.88 -4.35 11.04
CA ARG A 197 -18.85 -5.40 10.70
C ARG A 197 -18.50 -6.72 11.37
N ARG A 198 -17.21 -7.05 11.42
CA ARG A 198 -16.70 -8.33 11.92
C ARG A 198 -15.36 -8.11 12.61
N ILE A 199 -15.09 -8.96 13.60
CA ILE A 199 -13.85 -8.99 14.36
C ILE A 199 -13.39 -10.45 14.37
N PHE A 200 -12.19 -10.69 13.85
CA PHE A 200 -11.54 -11.99 13.79
C PHE A 200 -10.38 -11.96 14.79
N ALA A 201 -10.57 -12.63 15.92
CA ALA A 201 -9.65 -12.56 17.06
C ALA A 201 -9.27 -13.97 17.53
N ASN A 202 -8.30 -14.06 18.45
CA ASN A 202 -7.92 -15.28 19.17
C ASN A 202 -7.42 -16.47 18.33
N ALA A 203 -7.01 -16.24 17.07
CA ALA A 203 -6.44 -17.30 16.22
C ALA A 203 -4.91 -17.25 16.13
N HIS A 204 -4.30 -16.12 16.49
CA HIS A 204 -2.85 -15.92 16.41
C HIS A 204 -2.20 -15.95 17.78
N THR A 205 -1.14 -16.76 17.88
CA THR A 205 -0.31 -16.80 19.10
C THR A 205 0.76 -15.73 19.04
N TYR A 206 1.33 -15.47 17.85
CA TYR A 206 2.43 -14.53 17.59
C TYR A 206 1.92 -13.24 16.94
N HIS A 207 2.80 -12.35 16.50
CA HIS A 207 2.41 -11.05 15.95
C HIS A 207 1.98 -11.18 14.50
N ILE A 208 0.77 -10.74 14.16
CA ILE A 208 0.28 -10.73 12.78
C ILE A 208 1.12 -9.76 11.95
N ASN A 209 1.84 -10.28 10.96
CA ASN A 209 2.65 -9.49 10.03
C ASN A 209 1.95 -9.24 8.68
N SER A 210 0.99 -10.11 8.30
CA SER A 210 0.35 -10.04 6.98
C SER A 210 -1.14 -10.36 7.02
N ILE A 211 -1.88 -9.68 6.16
CA ILE A 211 -3.24 -10.05 5.73
C ILE A 211 -3.32 -9.93 4.20
N SER A 212 -4.01 -10.85 3.55
CA SER A 212 -4.19 -10.85 2.09
C SER A 212 -5.54 -11.44 1.71
N VAL A 213 -6.31 -10.73 0.89
CA VAL A 213 -7.63 -11.14 0.43
C VAL A 213 -7.49 -12.08 -0.75
N ASN A 214 -8.20 -13.20 -0.73
CA ASN A 214 -8.17 -14.15 -1.83
C ASN A 214 -8.91 -13.60 -3.06
N SER A 215 -8.48 -14.02 -4.25
CA SER A 215 -9.13 -13.72 -5.52
C SER A 215 -10.59 -14.21 -5.57
N ASP A 216 -10.97 -15.23 -4.77
CA ASP A 216 -12.34 -15.77 -4.64
C ASP A 216 -13.36 -14.76 -4.04
N GLN A 217 -12.90 -13.70 -3.38
CA GLN A 217 -13.75 -12.70 -2.70
C GLN A 217 -14.64 -13.25 -1.57
N GLU A 218 -14.28 -14.40 -1.00
CA GLU A 218 -14.95 -15.06 0.12
C GLU A 218 -13.98 -15.33 1.26
N THR A 219 -12.72 -15.65 0.94
CA THR A 219 -11.68 -15.96 1.92
C THR A 219 -10.56 -14.92 1.96
N TYR A 220 -9.81 -14.93 3.05
CA TYR A 220 -8.57 -14.18 3.19
C TYR A 220 -7.62 -14.94 4.13
N LEU A 221 -6.33 -14.65 4.05
CA LEU A 221 -5.33 -15.22 4.96
C LEU A 221 -4.84 -14.16 5.93
N SER A 222 -4.39 -14.61 7.09
CA SER A 222 -3.56 -13.84 8.02
C SER A 222 -2.35 -14.69 8.42
N ALA A 223 -1.18 -14.06 8.45
CA ALA A 223 0.07 -14.71 8.85
C ALA A 223 0.65 -14.04 10.09
N ASP A 224 1.10 -14.86 11.04
CA ASP A 224 1.99 -14.44 12.12
C ASP A 224 3.40 -15.00 11.89
N ASP A 225 4.26 -14.90 12.90
CA ASP A 225 5.67 -15.31 12.81
C ASP A 225 5.87 -16.81 12.51
N LEU A 226 4.88 -17.67 12.76
CA LEU A 226 5.02 -19.12 12.60
C LEU A 226 3.84 -19.81 11.90
N ARG A 227 2.71 -19.11 11.72
CA ARG A 227 1.47 -19.69 11.23
C ARG A 227 0.78 -18.83 10.20
N ILE A 228 0.12 -19.48 9.24
CA ILE A 228 -0.82 -18.85 8.31
C ILE A 228 -2.19 -19.48 8.51
N ASN A 229 -3.19 -18.63 8.79
CA ASN A 229 -4.58 -19.01 8.97
C ASN A 229 -5.43 -18.51 7.81
N LEU A 230 -6.32 -19.36 7.31
CA LEU A 230 -7.34 -19.07 6.32
C LEU A 230 -8.66 -18.76 7.02
N TRP A 231 -9.32 -17.69 6.59
CA TRP A 231 -10.59 -17.22 7.13
C TRP A 231 -11.62 -17.09 6.04
N HIS A 232 -12.89 -17.26 6.41
CA HIS A 232 -14.00 -16.81 5.60
C HIS A 232 -14.46 -15.44 6.09
N LEU A 233 -14.73 -14.49 5.18
CA LEU A 233 -15.10 -13.10 5.51
C LEU A 233 -16.38 -12.95 6.36
N GLU A 234 -17.17 -14.01 6.50
CA GLU A 234 -18.46 -14.02 7.20
C GLU A 234 -18.43 -14.83 8.51
N ILE A 235 -17.38 -15.63 8.72
CA ILE A 235 -17.24 -16.55 9.86
C ILE A 235 -16.08 -16.05 10.73
N THR A 236 -16.38 -15.68 11.98
CA THR A 236 -15.41 -15.05 12.90
C THR A 236 -14.93 -15.94 14.02
N ASP A 237 -15.65 -17.02 14.30
CA ASP A 237 -15.40 -17.95 15.40
C ASP A 237 -14.46 -19.11 15.02
N GLN A 238 -14.13 -19.24 13.74
CA GLN A 238 -13.31 -20.33 13.21
C GLN A 238 -12.33 -19.80 12.16
N SER A 239 -11.11 -20.33 12.19
CA SER A 239 -10.11 -20.19 11.14
C SER A 239 -9.45 -21.54 10.90
N PHE A 240 -8.95 -21.76 9.69
CA PHE A 240 -8.25 -22.98 9.33
C PHE A 240 -6.76 -22.70 9.20
N ASN A 241 -5.94 -23.33 10.03
CA ASN A 241 -4.49 -23.20 9.92
C ASN A 241 -3.99 -24.00 8.70
N ILE A 242 -3.40 -23.30 7.73
CA ILE A 242 -2.92 -23.90 6.47
C ILE A 242 -1.41 -24.09 6.46
N VAL A 243 -0.66 -23.29 7.23
CA VAL A 243 0.79 -23.42 7.40
C VAL A 243 1.11 -23.29 8.90
N ASP A 244 1.91 -24.22 9.41
CA ASP A 244 2.49 -24.18 10.76
C ASP A 244 3.97 -24.59 10.66
N ILE A 245 4.87 -23.63 10.79
CA ILE A 245 6.32 -23.88 10.83
C ILE A 245 6.87 -23.91 12.27
N LYS A 246 5.99 -23.93 13.27
CA LYS A 246 6.39 -23.96 14.67
C LYS A 246 7.21 -25.24 14.95
N PRO A 247 8.46 -25.11 15.45
CA PRO A 247 9.24 -26.28 15.83
C PRO A 247 8.64 -26.97 17.07
N THR A 248 8.90 -28.26 17.21
CA THR A 248 8.47 -29.04 18.39
C THR A 248 9.09 -28.46 19.66
N ASN A 249 10.37 -28.07 19.60
CA ASN A 249 11.05 -27.32 20.65
C ASN A 249 11.28 -25.87 20.19
N MET A 250 10.78 -24.90 20.97
CA MET A 250 10.96 -23.47 20.67
C MET A 250 12.43 -23.04 20.71
N GLU A 251 13.30 -23.77 21.40
CA GLU A 251 14.75 -23.49 21.40
C GLU A 251 15.42 -23.80 20.04
N GLU A 252 14.78 -24.63 19.21
CA GLU A 252 15.25 -24.96 17.85
C GLU A 252 14.68 -24.00 16.79
N LEU A 253 14.08 -22.88 17.21
CA LEU A 253 13.55 -21.89 16.29
C LEU A 253 14.68 -21.24 15.50
N THR A 254 14.71 -21.50 14.19
CA THR A 254 15.70 -20.92 13.28
C THR A 254 15.10 -20.03 12.21
N GLU A 255 13.78 -20.09 12.01
CA GLU A 255 13.12 -19.45 10.88
C GLU A 255 11.74 -18.94 11.29
N VAL A 256 11.39 -17.73 10.87
CA VAL A 256 10.06 -17.14 11.05
C VAL A 256 9.49 -16.66 9.72
N ILE A 257 8.17 -16.66 9.61
CA ILE A 257 7.43 -16.07 8.48
C ILE A 257 7.48 -14.56 8.62
N THR A 258 7.83 -13.86 7.54
CA THR A 258 7.98 -12.40 7.56
C THR A 258 6.92 -11.66 6.76
N ALA A 259 6.45 -12.26 5.67
CA ALA A 259 5.36 -11.73 4.86
C ALA A 259 4.62 -12.87 4.14
N ALA A 260 3.33 -12.69 3.86
CA ALA A 260 2.52 -13.64 3.11
C ALA A 260 1.47 -12.94 2.23
N GLU A 261 1.26 -13.45 1.03
CA GLU A 261 0.31 -12.87 0.07
C GLU A 261 -0.35 -13.93 -0.82
N PHE A 262 -1.64 -13.77 -1.09
CA PHE A 262 -2.35 -14.56 -2.10
C PHE A 262 -2.00 -14.12 -3.51
N HIS A 263 -2.08 -15.06 -4.45
CA HIS A 263 -1.97 -14.74 -5.85
C HIS A 263 -3.18 -13.92 -6.35
N PRO A 264 -2.96 -12.86 -7.17
CA PRO A 264 -4.02 -11.91 -7.53
C PRO A 264 -5.16 -12.52 -8.36
N ALA A 265 -4.87 -13.59 -9.12
CA ALA A 265 -5.84 -14.29 -9.97
C ALA A 265 -6.13 -15.75 -9.57
N GLU A 266 -5.11 -16.58 -9.32
CA GLU A 266 -5.25 -17.98 -8.89
C GLU A 266 -5.60 -18.10 -7.40
N CYS A 267 -6.83 -18.55 -7.09
CA CYS A 267 -7.34 -18.62 -5.71
C CYS A 267 -6.66 -19.63 -4.79
N ASN A 268 -5.96 -20.60 -5.36
CA ASN A 268 -5.29 -21.69 -4.64
C ASN A 268 -3.81 -21.42 -4.37
N LEU A 269 -3.23 -20.36 -4.97
CA LEU A 269 -1.81 -20.08 -4.83
C LEU A 269 -1.58 -18.97 -3.82
N LEU A 270 -0.64 -19.21 -2.90
CA LEU A 270 -0.12 -18.19 -1.99
C LEU A 270 1.39 -18.31 -1.88
N VAL A 271 2.02 -17.20 -1.52
CA VAL A 271 3.44 -17.16 -1.19
C VAL A 271 3.65 -16.69 0.24
N TYR A 272 4.70 -17.19 0.88
CA TYR A 272 5.21 -16.59 2.10
C TYR A 272 6.74 -16.55 2.11
N SER A 273 7.28 -15.47 2.65
CA SER A 273 8.72 -15.27 2.82
C SER A 273 9.16 -15.56 4.25
N SER A 274 10.46 -15.76 4.43
CA SER A 274 11.05 -16.04 5.74
C SER A 274 12.20 -15.12 6.12
N SER A 275 12.57 -15.18 7.40
CA SER A 275 13.76 -14.52 7.93
C SER A 275 15.09 -15.09 7.42
N LYS A 276 15.07 -16.21 6.69
CA LYS A 276 16.26 -16.84 6.07
C LYS A 276 16.45 -16.48 4.60
N GLY A 277 15.67 -15.54 4.07
CA GLY A 277 15.80 -15.13 2.68
C GLY A 277 15.19 -16.10 1.67
N THR A 278 14.29 -17.00 2.11
CA THR A 278 13.60 -17.94 1.22
C THR A 278 12.15 -17.53 1.01
N ILE A 279 11.60 -17.85 -0.16
CA ILE A 279 10.18 -17.65 -0.48
C ILE A 279 9.60 -19.00 -0.87
N ARG A 280 8.46 -19.36 -0.27
CA ARG A 280 7.76 -20.60 -0.54
C ARG A 280 6.44 -20.30 -1.21
N LEU A 281 6.18 -20.96 -2.32
CA LEU A 281 4.89 -20.93 -3.00
C LEU A 281 4.14 -22.22 -2.67
N CYS A 282 2.94 -22.07 -2.13
CA CYS A 282 2.05 -23.15 -1.74
C CYS A 282 0.88 -23.25 -2.72
N ASP A 283 0.46 -24.48 -3.00
CA ASP A 283 -0.74 -24.78 -3.78
C ASP A 283 -1.76 -25.50 -2.88
N MET A 284 -2.85 -24.80 -2.53
CA MET A 284 -3.92 -25.30 -1.67
C MET A 284 -4.74 -26.45 -2.31
N ARG A 285 -4.58 -26.71 -3.61
CA ARG A 285 -5.20 -27.88 -4.28
C ARG A 285 -4.38 -29.13 -4.10
N ALA A 286 -3.07 -29.01 -3.89
CA ALA A 286 -2.17 -30.16 -3.78
C ALA A 286 -2.38 -30.93 -2.47
N ALA A 287 -2.65 -30.21 -1.38
CA ALA A 287 -2.94 -30.79 -0.08
C ALA A 287 -3.80 -29.83 0.77
N ALA A 288 -4.57 -30.38 1.70
CA ALA A 288 -5.37 -29.58 2.63
C ALA A 288 -4.49 -28.75 3.58
N LEU A 289 -3.32 -29.29 3.96
CA LEU A 289 -2.28 -28.57 4.67
C LEU A 289 -1.20 -28.18 3.67
N CYS A 290 -0.74 -26.94 3.71
CA CYS A 290 0.36 -26.45 2.91
C CYS A 290 1.72 -26.69 3.60
N ASP A 291 1.86 -27.83 4.28
CA ASP A 291 3.06 -28.25 5.02
C ASP A 291 4.25 -28.54 4.07
N ARG A 292 3.94 -28.93 2.84
CA ARG A 292 4.89 -28.99 1.72
C ARG A 292 4.67 -27.81 0.80
N HIS A 293 5.72 -27.01 0.59
CA HIS A 293 5.70 -26.00 -0.46
C HIS A 293 5.75 -26.67 -1.83
N SER A 294 5.03 -26.10 -2.80
CA SER A 294 5.05 -26.55 -4.20
C SER A 294 6.37 -26.14 -4.86
N LYS A 295 6.85 -24.93 -4.55
CA LYS A 295 8.09 -24.36 -5.08
C LYS A 295 8.85 -23.61 -3.99
N LEU A 296 10.17 -23.69 -4.03
CA LEU A 296 11.07 -22.98 -3.13
C LEU A 296 11.97 -22.06 -3.95
N PHE A 297 11.84 -20.76 -3.72
CA PHE A 297 12.67 -19.74 -4.35
C PHE A 297 13.79 -19.39 -3.38
N GLU A 298 15.00 -19.76 -3.76
CA GLU A 298 16.22 -19.51 -3.01
C GLU A 298 17.36 -19.19 -3.98
N GLU A 299 18.23 -18.28 -3.57
CA GLU A 299 19.44 -17.96 -4.30
C GLU A 299 20.61 -18.71 -3.63
N PRO A 300 21.41 -19.49 -4.37
CA PRO A 300 22.57 -20.15 -3.80
C PRO A 300 23.56 -19.12 -3.25
N GLU A 301 23.79 -19.12 -1.94
CA GLU A 301 24.83 -18.28 -1.34
C GLU A 301 26.21 -18.88 -1.63
N ASP A 302 27.12 -18.05 -2.15
CA ASP A 302 28.53 -18.41 -2.23
C ASP A 302 29.12 -18.47 -0.81
N PRO A 303 29.64 -19.63 -0.35
CA PRO A 303 30.21 -19.77 0.98
C PRO A 303 31.34 -18.77 1.28
N THR A 304 32.01 -18.26 0.24
CA THR A 304 33.10 -17.28 0.37
C THR A 304 32.60 -15.87 0.70
N ASN A 305 31.35 -15.55 0.36
CA ASN A 305 30.70 -14.26 0.66
C ASN A 305 29.87 -14.30 1.96
N ARG A 306 29.86 -15.44 2.65
CA ARG A 306 29.10 -15.61 3.89
C ARG A 306 29.80 -14.90 5.05
N SER A 307 29.13 -13.88 5.57
CA SER A 307 29.52 -13.12 6.76
C SER A 307 28.50 -13.32 7.86
N PHE A 308 28.81 -12.93 9.09
CA PHE A 308 27.83 -12.89 10.19
C PHE A 308 26.58 -12.09 9.81
N PHE A 309 26.75 -10.98 9.10
CA PHE A 309 25.64 -10.12 8.68
C PHE A 309 24.82 -10.70 7.52
N SER A 310 25.34 -11.70 6.78
CA SER A 310 24.66 -12.23 5.60
C SER A 310 23.28 -12.79 5.94
N GLU A 311 23.16 -13.54 7.04
CA GLU A 311 21.88 -14.08 7.50
C GLU A 311 20.91 -12.97 7.91
N ILE A 312 21.39 -11.95 8.63
CA ILE A 312 20.57 -10.82 9.08
C ILE A 312 20.01 -10.03 7.89
N ILE A 313 20.86 -9.67 6.93
CA ILE A 313 20.44 -8.87 5.77
C ILE A 313 19.69 -9.69 4.71
N SER A 314 19.78 -11.03 4.75
CA SER A 314 19.02 -11.92 3.86
C SER A 314 17.54 -12.03 4.23
N SER A 315 17.18 -11.67 5.47
CA SER A 315 15.79 -11.66 5.93
C SER A 315 14.92 -10.81 5.00
N ILE A 316 13.87 -11.42 4.46
CA ILE A 316 12.94 -10.73 3.56
C ILE A 316 11.95 -9.95 4.41
N SER A 317 11.86 -8.64 4.22
CA SER A 317 10.92 -7.76 4.93
C SER A 317 9.55 -7.69 4.27
N ASP A 318 9.46 -7.89 2.96
CA ASP A 318 8.21 -7.81 2.20
C ASP A 318 8.27 -8.66 0.92
N VAL A 319 7.12 -9.22 0.54
CA VAL A 319 6.93 -9.98 -0.69
C VAL A 319 5.67 -9.50 -1.39
N LYS A 320 5.77 -9.21 -2.70
CA LYS A 320 4.64 -8.73 -3.50
C LYS A 320 4.51 -9.42 -4.84
N LEU A 321 3.36 -10.05 -5.08
CA LEU A 321 3.01 -10.56 -6.40
C LEU A 321 2.70 -9.39 -7.35
N SER A 322 3.21 -9.50 -8.58
CA SER A 322 2.94 -8.53 -9.65
C SER A 322 1.47 -8.55 -10.05
N ASN A 323 0.97 -7.45 -10.62
CA ASN A 323 -0.43 -7.34 -11.04
C ASN A 323 -0.78 -8.35 -12.13
N SER A 324 0.20 -8.71 -12.98
CA SER A 324 0.09 -9.79 -13.98
C SER A 324 0.06 -11.20 -13.38
N GLY A 325 0.42 -11.38 -12.11
CA GLY A 325 0.55 -12.68 -11.45
C GLY A 325 1.76 -13.51 -11.89
N ARG A 326 2.52 -13.07 -12.90
CA ARG A 326 3.66 -13.84 -13.42
C ARG A 326 4.92 -13.73 -12.58
N TYR A 327 5.14 -12.56 -12.00
CA TYR A 327 6.33 -12.22 -11.23
C TYR A 327 5.98 -11.97 -9.76
N MET A 328 6.99 -12.06 -8.91
CA MET A 328 6.94 -11.52 -7.55
C MET A 328 8.20 -10.71 -7.27
N ILE A 329 8.12 -9.73 -6.37
CA ILE A 329 9.28 -9.04 -5.80
C ILE A 329 9.46 -9.45 -4.35
N SER A 330 10.72 -9.50 -3.93
CA SER A 330 11.11 -9.62 -2.53
C SER A 330 12.04 -8.48 -2.16
N ARG A 331 11.78 -7.85 -1.02
CA ARG A 331 12.67 -6.85 -0.42
C ARG A 331 13.45 -7.50 0.72
N ASP A 332 14.76 -7.54 0.59
CA ASP A 332 15.67 -7.79 1.72
C ASP A 332 16.24 -6.44 2.21
N TYR A 333 17.16 -6.45 3.17
CA TYR A 333 17.65 -5.19 3.73
C TYR A 333 18.27 -4.29 2.65
N LEU A 334 19.18 -4.82 1.82
CA LEU A 334 19.97 -4.01 0.88
C LEU A 334 19.39 -3.93 -0.54
N SER A 335 18.48 -4.84 -0.91
CA SER A 335 18.10 -5.06 -2.30
C SER A 335 16.62 -5.40 -2.50
N VAL A 336 16.14 -5.14 -3.71
CA VAL A 336 14.87 -5.64 -4.22
C VAL A 336 15.16 -6.61 -5.36
N LYS A 337 14.62 -7.82 -5.27
CA LYS A 337 14.80 -8.89 -6.26
C LYS A 337 13.48 -9.21 -6.93
N VAL A 338 13.51 -9.39 -8.25
CA VAL A 338 12.35 -9.83 -9.05
C VAL A 338 12.52 -11.30 -9.39
N TRP A 339 11.49 -12.09 -9.13
CA TRP A 339 11.44 -13.52 -9.42
C TRP A 339 10.35 -13.79 -10.46
N ASP A 340 10.63 -14.67 -11.43
CA ASP A 340 9.59 -15.26 -12.28
C ASP A 340 9.09 -16.52 -11.56
N LEU A 341 7.76 -16.69 -11.43
CA LEU A 341 7.20 -17.87 -10.75
C LEU A 341 7.55 -19.21 -11.43
N HIS A 342 8.11 -19.17 -12.64
CA HIS A 342 8.63 -20.34 -13.37
C HIS A 342 10.15 -20.54 -13.21
N MET A 343 10.86 -19.66 -12.51
CA MET A 343 12.31 -19.75 -12.28
C MET A 343 12.65 -19.65 -10.79
N GLU A 344 12.76 -20.80 -10.14
CA GLU A 344 12.94 -20.92 -8.68
C GLU A 344 14.38 -20.70 -8.22
N THR A 345 15.36 -20.99 -9.08
CA THR A 345 16.78 -21.09 -8.71
C THR A 345 17.50 -19.76 -8.55
N LYS A 346 16.93 -18.66 -9.05
CA LYS A 346 17.51 -17.31 -8.97
C LYS A 346 16.51 -16.23 -9.34
N PRO A 347 16.67 -15.00 -8.83
CA PRO A 347 15.92 -13.86 -9.33
C PRO A 347 16.33 -13.53 -10.78
N ILE A 348 15.37 -13.00 -11.55
CA ILE A 348 15.58 -12.53 -12.92
C ILE A 348 16.16 -11.11 -12.97
N GLU A 349 15.93 -10.32 -11.92
CA GLU A 349 16.42 -8.94 -11.78
C GLU A 349 16.79 -8.69 -10.31
N CYS A 350 17.86 -7.94 -10.06
CA CYS A 350 18.29 -7.55 -8.72
C CYS A 350 18.66 -6.06 -8.72
N TYR A 351 18.05 -5.31 -7.80
CA TYR A 351 18.18 -3.87 -7.68
C TYR A 351 18.74 -3.52 -6.29
N TYR A 352 19.92 -2.92 -6.26
CA TYR A 352 20.54 -2.47 -5.01
C TYR A 352 19.92 -1.15 -4.55
N VAL A 353 19.28 -1.15 -3.38
CA VAL A 353 18.57 0.01 -2.87
C VAL A 353 19.53 1.00 -2.22
N HIS A 354 20.36 0.51 -1.30
CA HIS A 354 21.29 1.35 -0.56
C HIS A 354 22.57 0.58 -0.20
N ASP A 355 23.19 -0.06 -1.19
CA ASP A 355 24.43 -0.84 -1.00
C ASP A 355 25.60 0.02 -0.48
N TYR A 356 25.51 1.35 -0.60
CA TYR A 356 26.39 2.29 0.08
C TYR A 356 26.40 2.16 1.62
N LEU A 357 25.42 1.45 2.22
CA LEU A 357 25.36 1.12 3.64
C LEU A 357 26.09 -0.17 4.02
N ARG A 358 26.60 -0.95 3.05
CA ARG A 358 27.28 -2.22 3.31
C ARG A 358 28.49 -2.06 4.24
N SER A 359 29.21 -0.95 4.16
CA SER A 359 30.33 -0.63 5.06
C SER A 359 29.89 -0.16 6.46
N LYS A 360 28.60 0.10 6.66
CA LYS A 360 28.01 0.60 7.91
C LYS A 360 27.20 -0.47 8.66
N LEU A 361 27.16 -1.72 8.17
CA LEU A 361 26.33 -2.79 8.77
C LEU A 361 26.59 -3.00 10.27
N CYS A 362 27.84 -2.88 10.74
CA CYS A 362 28.16 -2.98 12.16
C CYS A 362 27.47 -1.88 12.99
N SER A 363 27.56 -0.63 12.54
CA SER A 363 26.90 0.50 13.21
C SER A 363 25.37 0.44 13.10
N LEU A 364 24.85 -0.12 12.01
CA LEU A 364 23.41 -0.33 11.81
C LEU A 364 22.84 -1.47 12.66
N TYR A 365 23.70 -2.42 13.03
CA TYR A 365 23.35 -3.48 13.96
C TYR A 365 23.35 -2.97 15.41
N GLU A 366 24.30 -2.11 15.77
CA GLU A 366 24.37 -1.51 17.12
C GLU A 366 23.20 -0.58 17.45
N ASN A 367 22.53 0.00 16.45
CA ASN A 367 21.39 0.91 16.62
C ASN A 367 20.06 0.33 16.13
N ASP A 368 19.99 -1.00 15.95
CA ASP A 368 18.83 -1.77 15.51
C ASP A 368 18.23 -1.40 14.13
N CYS A 369 18.82 -0.45 13.39
CA CYS A 369 18.33 -0.05 12.07
C CYS A 369 18.39 -1.20 11.06
N ILE A 370 19.33 -2.15 11.22
CA ILE A 370 19.43 -3.33 10.35
C ILE A 370 18.17 -4.21 10.36
N PHE A 371 17.30 -4.07 11.38
CA PHE A 371 16.04 -4.81 11.51
C PHE A 371 14.83 -4.05 10.96
N ASP A 372 15.03 -2.86 10.37
CA ASP A 372 13.96 -2.11 9.73
C ASP A 372 13.35 -2.88 8.56
N LYS A 373 12.01 -3.01 8.59
CA LYS A 373 11.25 -3.75 7.58
C LYS A 373 10.72 -2.79 6.52
N PHE A 374 11.48 -2.63 5.44
CA PHE A 374 11.09 -1.82 4.29
C PHE A 374 10.05 -2.56 3.42
N GLU A 375 8.98 -1.89 3.03
CA GLU A 375 8.01 -2.41 2.07
C GLU A 375 8.42 -2.09 0.62
N CYS A 376 7.83 -2.81 -0.32
CA CYS A 376 8.01 -2.57 -1.76
C CYS A 376 6.66 -2.68 -2.50
N CYS A 377 6.57 -2.04 -3.65
CA CYS A 377 5.35 -2.12 -4.47
C CYS A 377 5.64 -2.01 -5.97
N TRP A 378 4.74 -2.58 -6.76
CA TRP A 378 4.74 -2.51 -8.22
C TRP A 378 4.04 -1.24 -8.71
N SER A 379 4.48 -0.70 -9.84
CA SER A 379 3.63 0.18 -10.65
C SER A 379 2.43 -0.60 -11.20
N GLY A 380 1.33 0.09 -11.53
CA GLY A 380 0.09 -0.57 -11.99
C GLY A 380 0.22 -1.48 -13.23
N ASN A 381 1.26 -1.27 -14.04
CA ASN A 381 1.58 -2.05 -15.24
C ASN A 381 2.80 -2.98 -15.06
N ASP A 382 3.28 -3.17 -13.83
CA ASP A 382 4.46 -3.96 -13.47
C ASP A 382 5.78 -3.50 -14.11
N SER A 383 5.85 -2.31 -14.72
CA SER A 383 7.05 -1.83 -15.42
C SER A 383 8.07 -1.15 -14.52
N ALA A 384 7.66 -0.72 -13.32
CA ALA A 384 8.52 -0.08 -12.33
C ALA A 384 8.24 -0.63 -10.93
N ILE A 385 9.23 -0.48 -10.05
CA ILE A 385 9.18 -0.91 -8.66
C ILE A 385 9.56 0.27 -7.77
N MET A 386 8.86 0.45 -6.66
CA MET A 386 9.18 1.45 -5.64
C MET A 386 9.46 0.80 -4.29
N THR A 387 10.40 1.36 -3.54
CA THR A 387 10.67 0.97 -2.15
C THR A 387 11.36 2.11 -1.38
N GLY A 388 11.34 2.06 -0.06
CA GLY A 388 11.93 3.08 0.78
C GLY A 388 13.40 2.85 1.17
N SER A 389 13.99 3.86 1.79
CA SER A 389 15.34 3.90 2.35
C SER A 389 15.39 4.93 3.50
N TYR A 390 16.60 5.22 4.00
CA TYR A 390 16.86 6.22 5.04
C TYR A 390 16.95 7.64 4.49
N ASN A 391 17.06 8.62 5.39
CA ASN A 391 17.08 10.05 5.09
C ASN A 391 15.84 10.54 4.29
N ASN A 392 14.66 9.98 4.59
CA ASN A 392 13.42 10.17 3.83
C ASN A 392 13.55 9.86 2.33
N PHE A 393 14.52 9.01 1.96
CA PHE A 393 14.68 8.60 0.58
C PHE A 393 13.74 7.46 0.23
N PHE A 394 13.26 7.50 -1.01
CA PHE A 394 12.61 6.38 -1.65
C PHE A 394 13.22 6.20 -3.04
N ARG A 395 13.19 4.96 -3.54
CA ARG A 395 13.78 4.59 -4.81
C ARG A 395 12.74 4.06 -5.76
N VAL A 396 12.89 4.43 -7.02
CA VAL A 396 12.06 3.94 -8.12
C VAL A 396 12.98 3.30 -9.14
N PHE A 397 12.71 2.06 -9.50
CA PHE A 397 13.46 1.27 -10.47
C PHE A 397 12.58 1.00 -11.69
N ASP A 398 13.03 1.41 -12.87
CA ASP A 398 12.42 1.04 -14.13
C ASP A 398 12.97 -0.31 -14.59
N ARG A 399 12.07 -1.27 -14.83
CA ARG A 399 12.45 -2.63 -15.23
C ARG A 399 12.87 -2.72 -16.69
N SER A 400 12.31 -1.89 -17.55
CA SER A 400 12.57 -1.89 -18.98
C SER A 400 13.87 -1.14 -19.29
N THR A 401 14.03 0.06 -18.74
CA THR A 401 15.20 0.91 -19.02
C THR A 401 16.38 0.64 -18.08
N LYS A 402 16.17 -0.15 -17.01
CA LYS A 402 17.14 -0.43 -15.94
C LYS A 402 17.66 0.82 -15.24
N ARG A 403 16.97 1.95 -15.40
CA ARG A 403 17.29 3.20 -14.72
C ARG A 403 16.67 3.20 -13.33
N ASP A 404 17.38 3.82 -12.40
CA ASP A 404 16.94 3.99 -11.03
C ASP A 404 17.03 5.46 -10.60
N LEU A 405 16.10 5.85 -9.73
CA LEU A 405 16.03 7.19 -9.16
C LEU A 405 16.02 7.08 -7.64
N THR A 406 16.82 7.93 -6.98
CA THR A 406 16.65 8.22 -5.55
C THR A 406 15.96 9.56 -5.42
N LEU A 407 14.82 9.59 -4.75
CA LEU A 407 14.02 10.78 -4.52
C LEU A 407 13.88 10.99 -3.01
N GLU A 408 13.54 12.21 -2.61
CA GLU A 408 13.48 12.62 -1.22
C GLU A 408 12.09 13.15 -0.88
N ALA A 409 11.49 12.59 0.17
CA ALA A 409 10.25 13.09 0.76
C ALA A 409 10.57 14.13 1.83
N ALA A 410 10.78 15.37 1.40
CA ALA A 410 11.09 16.48 2.28
C ALA A 410 10.10 17.64 2.12
N ARG A 411 9.78 18.28 3.26
CA ARG A 411 8.80 19.38 3.32
C ARG A 411 9.31 20.67 2.67
N ASP A 412 10.62 20.85 2.52
CA ASP A 412 11.22 21.97 1.78
C ASP A 412 10.85 21.95 0.29
N ILE A 413 10.45 20.79 -0.24
CA ILE A 413 9.94 20.59 -1.61
C ILE A 413 8.41 20.83 -1.71
N ALA A 414 7.72 21.19 -0.61
CA ALA A 414 6.25 21.24 -0.50
C ALA A 414 5.54 22.41 -1.22
N LYS A 415 6.03 22.82 -2.39
CA LYS A 415 5.26 23.66 -3.33
C LYS A 415 4.61 22.75 -4.39
N PRO A 416 3.27 22.74 -4.52
CA PRO A 416 2.58 21.92 -5.52
C PRO A 416 3.19 22.05 -6.92
N LYS A 417 3.29 20.93 -7.64
CA LYS A 417 3.89 20.80 -8.99
C LYS A 417 5.41 21.01 -9.05
N THR A 418 6.10 21.07 -7.92
CA THR A 418 7.58 21.11 -7.90
C THR A 418 8.14 19.79 -8.37
N LEU A 419 8.99 19.83 -9.40
CA LEU A 419 9.71 18.65 -9.90
C LEU A 419 10.75 18.20 -8.87
N LEU A 420 10.73 16.91 -8.53
CA LEU A 420 11.73 16.33 -7.63
C LEU A 420 13.06 16.17 -8.36
N LYS A 421 14.14 16.52 -7.66
CA LYS A 421 15.50 16.34 -8.18
C LYS A 421 16.08 15.04 -7.64
N PRO A 422 16.63 14.17 -8.51
CA PRO A 422 17.30 12.96 -8.05
C PRO A 422 18.45 13.28 -7.08
N ARG A 423 18.53 12.53 -5.98
CA ARG A 423 19.62 12.59 -5.00
C ARG A 423 20.65 11.52 -5.29
N LYS A 424 21.92 11.82 -4.98
CA LYS A 424 23.03 10.86 -5.07
C LYS A 424 23.75 10.78 -3.73
N VAL A 425 23.95 9.55 -3.28
CA VAL A 425 24.70 9.25 -2.05
C VAL A 425 26.11 8.82 -2.43
N CYS A 426 27.12 9.38 -1.77
CA CYS A 426 28.52 9.13 -2.07
C CYS A 426 29.26 8.48 -0.90
N THR A 427 30.05 7.45 -1.21
CA THR A 427 30.94 6.73 -0.29
C THR A 427 32.37 7.29 -0.41
N GLY A 428 32.61 8.50 0.12
CA GLY A 428 33.94 9.15 0.16
C GLY A 428 34.28 10.07 -1.03
N GLY A 429 35.14 11.08 -0.78
CA GLY A 429 35.67 12.02 -1.79
C GLY A 429 35.17 13.48 -1.70
N LYS A 430 35.66 14.36 -2.60
CA LYS A 430 35.21 15.77 -2.71
C LYS A 430 33.73 15.81 -3.10
N ARG A 431 32.88 16.22 -2.16
CA ARG A 431 31.44 16.43 -2.35
C ARG A 431 31.16 17.32 -3.55
N LYS A 432 30.38 16.83 -4.53
CA LYS A 432 29.80 17.72 -5.54
C LYS A 432 28.60 18.47 -4.96
N LYS A 433 28.31 19.63 -5.53
CA LYS A 433 27.07 20.37 -5.28
C LYS A 433 25.92 19.41 -5.64
N ASP A 434 25.03 19.12 -4.68
CA ASP A 434 23.88 18.20 -4.77
C ASP A 434 24.10 16.71 -4.39
N GLU A 435 25.29 16.31 -3.93
CA GLU A 435 25.54 14.99 -3.35
C GLU A 435 25.48 15.00 -1.80
N ILE A 436 24.99 13.90 -1.22
CA ILE A 436 24.96 13.65 0.24
C ILE A 436 25.98 12.57 0.60
N SER A 437 26.76 12.80 1.65
CA SER A 437 27.68 11.78 2.18
C SER A 437 26.88 10.70 2.92
N VAL A 438 27.32 9.44 2.85
CA VAL A 438 26.78 8.35 3.67
C VAL A 438 26.82 8.69 5.16
N ASP A 439 27.87 9.37 5.61
CA ASP A 439 28.05 9.77 7.02
C ASP A 439 27.09 10.90 7.46
N CYS A 440 26.38 11.53 6.52
CA CYS A 440 25.41 12.59 6.79
C CYS A 440 23.96 12.11 6.69
N LEU A 441 23.73 10.80 6.48
CA LEU A 441 22.38 10.26 6.41
C LEU A 441 21.74 10.22 7.79
N ASP A 442 20.48 10.66 7.86
CA ASP A 442 19.65 10.55 9.05
C ASP A 442 18.90 9.21 9.04
N PHE A 443 19.30 8.28 9.91
CA PHE A 443 18.70 6.95 10.01
C PHE A 443 17.36 6.93 10.74
N ASN A 444 17.03 7.99 11.50
CA ASN A 444 15.70 8.12 12.12
C ASN A 444 14.63 8.49 11.08
N LYS A 445 15.05 9.12 9.97
CA LYS A 445 14.19 9.46 8.83
C LYS A 445 14.11 8.29 7.86
N LYS A 446 13.25 7.32 8.16
CA LYS A 446 13.07 6.11 7.33
C LYS A 446 11.71 6.11 6.64
N ILE A 447 11.73 5.75 5.35
CA ILE A 447 10.51 5.49 4.58
C ILE A 447 10.25 3.98 4.64
N LEU A 448 9.37 3.54 5.53
CA LEU A 448 9.05 2.10 5.65
C LEU A 448 7.83 1.72 4.81
N HIS A 449 6.85 2.62 4.69
CA HIS A 449 5.56 2.36 4.07
C HIS A 449 5.35 3.23 2.84
N THR A 450 5.06 2.59 1.71
CA THR A 450 4.83 3.26 0.43
C THR A 450 3.76 2.52 -0.36
N ALA A 451 2.95 3.24 -1.13
CA ALA A 451 1.97 2.66 -2.02
C ALA A 451 2.02 3.31 -3.41
N TRP A 452 1.76 2.52 -4.44
CA TRP A 452 1.60 3.01 -5.81
C TRP A 452 0.14 2.87 -6.23
N HIS A 453 -0.41 3.90 -6.88
CA HIS A 453 -1.75 3.86 -7.44
C HIS A 453 -1.91 2.72 -8.46
N PRO A 454 -3.02 1.94 -8.42
CA PRO A 454 -3.17 0.71 -9.20
C PRO A 454 -3.13 0.90 -10.72
N SER A 455 -3.41 2.11 -11.22
CA SER A 455 -3.45 2.39 -12.67
C SER A 455 -2.78 3.68 -13.12
N GLU A 456 -2.14 4.45 -12.23
CA GLU A 456 -1.61 5.78 -12.55
C GLU A 456 -0.23 5.98 -11.92
N ASN A 457 0.55 6.91 -12.45
CA ASN A 457 1.84 7.33 -11.88
C ASN A 457 1.62 8.30 -10.71
N VAL A 458 0.98 7.80 -9.66
CA VAL A 458 0.77 8.48 -8.38
C VAL A 458 1.29 7.56 -7.28
N VAL A 459 2.12 8.09 -6.41
CA VAL A 459 2.70 7.34 -5.27
C VAL A 459 2.43 8.07 -3.97
N ALA A 460 2.16 7.28 -2.94
CA ALA A 460 1.99 7.71 -1.57
C ALA A 460 3.19 7.23 -0.74
N VAL A 461 3.83 8.15 -0.04
CA VAL A 461 5.06 7.90 0.72
C VAL A 461 4.87 8.38 2.15
N ALA A 462 4.91 7.48 3.11
CA ALA A 462 4.83 7.82 4.53
C ALA A 462 6.22 8.18 5.08
N ALA A 463 6.34 9.37 5.65
CA ALA A 463 7.52 9.84 6.36
C ALA A 463 7.11 10.32 7.76
N THR A 464 7.28 9.45 8.75
CA THR A 464 6.82 9.65 10.12
C THR A 464 5.28 9.83 10.17
N ASN A 465 4.77 11.00 10.56
CA ASN A 465 3.34 11.31 10.56
C ASN A 465 2.86 12.00 9.27
N ASN A 466 3.74 12.14 8.27
CA ASN A 466 3.41 12.82 7.03
C ASN A 466 3.17 11.83 5.91
N LEU A 467 2.08 12.03 5.19
CA LEU A 467 1.79 11.35 3.94
C LEU A 467 2.10 12.28 2.78
N PHE A 468 3.16 11.98 2.04
CA PHE A 468 3.51 12.68 0.81
C PHE A 468 2.84 12.00 -0.39
N LEU A 469 2.27 12.81 -1.28
CA LEU A 469 1.76 12.36 -2.57
C LEU A 469 2.61 12.96 -3.67
N PHE A 470 3.18 12.09 -4.50
CA PHE A 470 3.92 12.46 -5.71
C PHE A 470 3.17 11.94 -6.94
N GLN A 471 3.19 12.72 -8.01
CA GLN A 471 2.53 12.36 -9.25
C GLN A 471 3.37 12.79 -10.46
N ASP A 472 3.16 12.12 -11.59
CA ASP A 472 3.85 12.44 -12.84
C ASP A 472 3.47 13.84 -13.39
N LYS A 473 4.45 14.50 -13.99
CA LYS A 473 4.38 15.91 -14.42
C LYS A 473 3.50 16.17 -15.64
N LEU A 474 3.20 15.14 -16.47
CA LEU A 474 2.41 15.19 -17.73
C LEU A 474 1.76 16.55 -18.08
#